data_AF-A0A2P2J426-F1
#
_entry.id   AF-A0A2P2J426-F1
#
_cell.length_a   1.000
_cell.length_b   1.000
_cell.length_c   1.000
_cell.angle_alpha   90.00
_cell.angle_beta   90.00
_cell.angle_gamma   90.00
#
_symmetry.space_group_name_H-M   'P 1'
#
loop_
_entity.id
_entity.type
_entity.pdbx_description
1 polymer ?
#
loop_
_entity_poly.entity_id
_entity_poly.type
_entity_poly.pdbx_seq_one_letter_code
_entity_poly.pdbx_strand_id
1 'polypeptide(L)'
;MEVDSVPRVNGGRAEMLAEDFDSTVVLEAVPPFPVIVENGKIDGRREGAENEKKRNGKDIVLGRNVHTSCLEVTEPDANDDFTGDKDAYMASVLARYRKTLTERTKFHLGYPYNLDFDYGALSHLQHFSINNLGDPFIESNYGVHSRQFEVGVLNWFARLWEIEKNEYWGYITNCGTEGNLHGILVGLASFSMEFSYISNIN
;
A
#
# COMPACT_ATOMS: atom_id res chain seq x y z
N MET A 1 4.61 -59.66 -9.55
CA MET A 1 5.17 -58.59 -8.71
C MET A 1 4.00 -57.84 -8.12
N GLU A 2 3.83 -57.98 -6.81
CA GLU A 2 2.75 -57.41 -6.02
C GLU A 2 2.73 -55.89 -6.09
N VAL A 3 1.51 -55.36 -6.15
CA VAL A 3 1.17 -53.94 -6.03
C VAL A 3 0.92 -53.66 -4.56
N ASP A 4 1.89 -53.07 -3.87
CA ASP A 4 1.69 -52.62 -2.49
C ASP A 4 0.96 -51.28 -2.45
N SER A 5 -0.19 -51.30 -1.78
CA SER A 5 -1.08 -50.18 -1.51
C SER A 5 -0.52 -49.26 -0.43
N VAL A 6 -0.38 -47.97 -0.75
CA VAL A 6 -0.02 -46.91 0.22
C VAL A 6 -1.23 -46.60 1.13
N PRO A 7 -1.08 -46.50 2.46
CA PRO A 7 -2.21 -46.19 3.34
C PRO A 7 -2.59 -44.70 3.27
N ARG A 8 -3.89 -44.43 3.15
CA ARG A 8 -4.48 -43.10 3.41
C ARG A 8 -4.35 -42.76 4.90
N VAL A 9 -3.63 -41.70 5.23
CA VAL A 9 -3.67 -41.10 6.57
C VAL A 9 -4.77 -40.03 6.59
N ASN A 10 -5.80 -40.30 7.39
CA ASN A 10 -6.91 -39.39 7.67
C ASN A 10 -6.46 -38.17 8.48
N GLY A 11 -7.16 -37.05 8.26
CA GLY A 11 -6.85 -35.73 8.78
C GLY A 11 -6.70 -35.66 10.31
N GLY A 12 -5.54 -35.14 10.73
CA GLY A 12 -5.37 -34.52 12.03
C GLY A 12 -5.67 -33.03 11.91
N ARG A 13 -6.73 -32.58 12.57
CA ARG A 13 -7.06 -31.18 12.81
C ARG A 13 -5.90 -30.57 13.60
N ALA A 14 -5.13 -29.66 12.99
CA ALA A 14 -4.17 -28.86 13.73
C ALA A 14 -4.96 -27.96 14.69
N GLU A 15 -4.87 -28.22 15.98
CA GLU A 15 -5.39 -27.33 17.02
C GLU A 15 -4.58 -26.04 16.96
N MET A 16 -5.20 -25.00 16.40
CA MET A 16 -4.74 -23.63 16.55
C MET A 16 -5.04 -23.21 18.00
N LEU A 17 -3.99 -23.03 18.79
CA LEU A 17 -4.09 -22.37 20.08
C LEU A 17 -4.45 -20.89 19.83
N ALA A 18 -5.76 -20.62 19.74
CA ALA A 18 -6.29 -19.29 19.92
C ALA A 18 -6.24 -18.99 21.42
N GLU A 19 -5.13 -18.43 21.87
CA GLU A 19 -5.12 -17.77 23.18
C GLU A 19 -5.94 -16.49 23.05
N ASP A 20 -7.16 -16.53 23.56
CA ASP A 20 -8.07 -15.40 23.66
C ASP A 20 -7.40 -14.29 24.49
N PHE A 21 -7.05 -13.20 23.81
CA PHE A 21 -6.51 -12.00 24.43
C PHE A 21 -7.60 -11.29 25.24
N ASP A 22 -7.47 -11.26 26.56
CA ASP A 22 -8.38 -10.54 27.45
C ASP A 22 -8.15 -9.01 27.35
N SER A 23 -9.09 -8.35 26.69
CA SER A 23 -9.06 -6.89 26.46
C SER A 23 -9.33 -6.02 27.69
N THR A 24 -9.49 -6.60 28.89
CA THR A 24 -9.87 -5.85 30.09
C THR A 24 -8.71 -5.34 30.96
N VAL A 25 -7.45 -5.51 30.53
CA VAL A 25 -6.31 -4.88 31.21
C VAL A 25 -6.27 -3.38 30.87
N VAL A 26 -6.88 -2.58 31.74
CA VAL A 26 -6.88 -1.11 31.67
C VAL A 26 -5.50 -0.58 32.07
N LEU A 27 -4.62 -0.39 31.10
CA LEU A 27 -3.46 0.50 31.22
C LEU A 27 -3.87 1.91 30.83
N GLU A 28 -3.31 2.93 31.51
CA GLU A 28 -3.71 4.34 31.45
C GLU A 28 -4.07 4.84 30.04
N ALA A 29 -5.15 5.61 29.97
CA ALA A 29 -5.75 6.09 28.73
C ALA A 29 -4.85 7.11 28.02
N VAL A 30 -4.12 6.66 26.99
CA VAL A 30 -3.57 7.53 25.95
C VAL A 30 -4.75 8.13 25.17
N PRO A 31 -4.79 9.45 24.90
CA PRO A 31 -5.95 10.12 24.34
C PRO A 31 -6.34 9.57 22.95
N PRO A 32 -7.64 9.64 22.58
CA PRO A 32 -8.12 9.16 21.29
C PRO A 32 -7.54 9.97 20.12
N PHE A 33 -7.37 9.30 18.97
CA PHE A 33 -6.94 9.95 17.73
C PHE A 33 -7.92 11.07 17.33
N PRO A 34 -7.44 12.26 16.92
CA PRO A 34 -8.31 13.35 16.51
C PRO A 34 -9.07 13.03 15.22
N VAL A 35 -10.36 13.36 15.22
CA VAL A 35 -11.26 13.29 14.06
C VAL A 35 -11.11 14.58 13.25
N ILE A 36 -10.78 14.47 11.97
CA ILE A 36 -10.84 15.62 11.05
C ILE A 36 -12.31 15.82 10.67
N VAL A 37 -12.91 16.92 11.12
CA VAL A 37 -14.19 17.43 10.61
C VAL A 37 -13.87 18.64 9.74
N GLU A 38 -13.88 18.49 8.43
CA GLU A 38 -13.83 19.64 7.52
C GLU A 38 -15.18 20.36 7.56
N ASN A 39 -15.19 21.59 8.07
CA ASN A 39 -16.26 22.56 7.82
C ASN A 39 -15.65 23.97 7.75
N GLY A 40 -14.94 24.24 6.66
CA GLY A 40 -14.48 25.59 6.32
C GLY A 40 -15.59 26.37 5.61
N LYS A 41 -16.34 27.19 6.36
CA LYS A 41 -17.19 28.25 5.80
C LYS A 41 -16.33 29.22 5.00
N ILE A 42 -16.64 29.39 3.71
CA ILE A 42 -16.03 30.41 2.85
C ILE A 42 -16.93 31.64 2.93
N ASP A 43 -16.56 32.61 3.76
CA ASP A 43 -17.29 33.88 3.83
C ASP A 43 -16.83 34.80 2.69
N GLY A 44 -17.76 35.10 1.79
CA GLY A 44 -17.51 35.92 0.61
C GLY A 44 -17.58 37.40 0.97
N ARG A 45 -16.45 38.11 0.90
CA ARG A 45 -16.47 39.57 0.80
C ARG A 45 -15.45 40.04 -0.23
N ARG A 46 -15.97 40.57 -1.35
CA ARG A 46 -15.24 41.29 -2.39
C ARG A 46 -15.22 42.77 -2.03
N GLU A 47 -14.06 43.41 -2.06
CA GLU A 47 -13.92 44.84 -2.37
C GLU A 47 -12.59 45.12 -3.09
N GLY A 48 -12.67 45.92 -4.15
CA GLY A 48 -11.70 46.97 -4.49
C GLY A 48 -10.41 46.60 -5.24
N ALA A 49 -10.24 47.17 -6.43
CA ALA A 49 -9.12 47.02 -7.35
C ALA A 49 -7.87 47.84 -6.97
N GLU A 50 -6.67 47.43 -7.43
CA GLU A 50 -5.87 48.15 -8.45
C GLU A 50 -4.53 47.45 -8.78
N ASN A 51 -4.04 47.74 -9.98
CA ASN A 51 -2.92 47.13 -10.73
C ASN A 51 -1.55 47.16 -10.05
N GLU A 52 -0.75 46.09 -10.21
CA GLU A 52 0.67 46.21 -10.60
C GLU A 52 1.26 44.89 -11.14
N LYS A 53 1.93 44.99 -12.30
CA LYS A 53 2.66 43.91 -13.00
C LYS A 53 3.80 43.36 -12.13
N LYS A 54 3.81 42.05 -11.84
CA LYS A 54 5.03 41.34 -11.41
C LYS A 54 5.01 39.86 -11.81
N ARG A 55 5.97 39.51 -12.69
CA ARG A 55 6.61 38.21 -12.96
C ARG A 55 5.77 36.96 -12.64
N ASN A 56 5.32 36.26 -13.68
CA ASN A 56 4.76 34.91 -13.61
C ASN A 56 5.82 33.88 -13.16
N GLY A 57 6.25 33.94 -11.90
CA GLY A 57 6.66 32.74 -11.18
C GLY A 57 5.37 32.08 -10.74
N LYS A 58 5.01 30.94 -11.33
CA LYS A 58 3.98 30.08 -10.71
C LYS A 58 4.63 29.54 -9.45
N ASP A 59 4.43 30.22 -8.33
CA ASP A 59 4.81 29.69 -7.03
C ASP A 59 4.11 28.33 -6.90
N ILE A 60 4.92 27.27 -6.77
CA ILE A 60 4.40 25.96 -6.43
C ILE A 60 3.88 26.12 -5.01
N VAL A 61 2.56 26.29 -4.87
CA VAL A 61 1.89 26.29 -3.57
C VAL A 61 1.94 24.86 -3.06
N LEU A 62 3.03 24.53 -2.36
CA LEU A 62 3.07 23.35 -1.51
C LEU A 62 1.98 23.57 -0.45
N GLY A 63 0.99 22.67 -0.43
CA GLY A 63 -0.02 22.68 0.62
C GLY A 63 0.63 22.75 2.00
N ARG A 64 0.01 23.47 2.94
CA ARG A 64 0.56 23.61 4.30
C ARG A 64 0.75 22.22 4.90
N ASN A 65 1.98 21.87 5.31
CA ASN A 65 2.24 20.64 6.05
C ASN A 65 1.45 20.67 7.36
N VAL A 66 0.36 19.89 7.43
CA VAL A 66 -0.42 19.72 8.65
C VAL A 66 0.15 18.51 9.37
N HIS A 67 1.02 18.76 10.35
CA HIS A 67 1.46 17.72 11.28
C HIS A 67 0.29 17.39 12.20
N THR A 68 -0.43 16.31 11.90
CA THR A 68 -1.36 15.70 12.84
C THR A 68 -0.58 14.92 13.91
N SER A 69 -1.28 14.42 14.93
CA SER A 69 -0.70 13.58 15.99
C SER A 69 0.08 12.38 15.42
N CYS A 70 1.37 12.25 15.75
CA CYS A 70 2.21 11.11 15.40
C CYS A 70 2.43 10.19 16.62
N LEU A 71 2.79 8.92 16.36
CA LEU A 71 3.32 8.04 17.40
C LEU A 71 4.81 8.34 17.55
N GLU A 72 5.29 8.46 18.78
CA GLU A 72 6.70 8.66 19.06
C GLU A 72 7.49 7.38 18.76
N VAL A 73 8.67 7.55 18.13
CA VAL A 73 9.62 6.46 17.90
C VAL A 73 10.76 6.64 18.89
N THR A 74 10.93 5.67 19.78
CA THR A 74 12.02 5.64 20.76
C THR A 74 13.08 4.64 20.32
N GLU A 75 14.35 5.02 20.40
CA GLU A 75 15.44 4.07 20.23
C GLU A 75 15.55 3.18 21.47
N PRO A 76 15.79 1.86 21.32
CA PRO A 76 16.02 0.98 22.47
C PRO A 76 17.38 1.30 23.12
N ASP A 77 17.42 1.34 24.45
CA ASP A 77 18.67 1.49 25.20
C ASP A 77 19.55 0.23 25.07
N ALA A 78 20.87 0.38 25.21
CA ALA A 78 21.81 -0.75 25.06
C ALA A 78 21.61 -1.90 26.09
N ASN A 79 20.94 -1.61 27.21
CA ASN A 79 20.61 -2.57 28.27
C ASN A 79 19.09 -2.81 28.38
N ASP A 80 18.36 -2.53 27.30
CA ASP A 80 16.93 -2.71 27.26
C ASP A 80 16.59 -4.20 27.20
N ASP A 81 16.25 -4.78 28.35
CA ASP A 81 15.78 -6.15 28.41
C ASP A 81 14.48 -6.28 27.60
N PHE A 82 14.37 -7.33 26.80
CA PHE A 82 13.14 -7.72 26.12
C PHE A 82 12.10 -8.12 27.18
N THR A 83 11.39 -7.13 27.68
CA THR A 83 10.40 -7.26 28.75
C THR A 83 9.03 -7.50 28.15
N GLY A 84 8.24 -8.39 28.76
CA GLY A 84 6.86 -8.64 28.34
C GLY A 84 5.98 -7.38 28.37
N ASP A 85 6.35 -6.37 29.16
CA ASP A 85 5.66 -5.08 29.23
C ASP A 85 5.73 -4.31 27.89
N LYS A 86 6.85 -4.41 27.16
CA LYS A 86 7.00 -3.77 25.83
C LYS A 86 6.17 -4.46 24.77
N ASP A 87 6.15 -5.78 24.78
CA ASP A 87 5.31 -6.57 23.89
C ASP A 87 3.82 -6.29 24.15
N ALA A 88 3.41 -6.22 25.43
CA ALA A 88 2.05 -5.86 25.82
C ALA A 88 1.68 -4.44 25.37
N TYR A 89 2.59 -3.47 25.55
CA TYR A 89 2.40 -2.11 25.07
C TYR A 89 2.23 -2.06 23.54
N MET A 90 3.12 -2.71 22.79
CA MET A 90 3.06 -2.78 21.33
C MET A 90 1.76 -3.43 20.85
N ALA A 91 1.37 -4.56 21.46
CA ALA A 91 0.11 -5.22 21.17
C ALA A 91 -1.09 -4.27 21.39
N SER A 92 -1.06 -3.46 22.47
CA SER A 92 -2.10 -2.47 22.75
C SER A 92 -2.17 -1.37 21.67
N VAL A 93 -1.02 -0.89 21.17
CA VAL A 93 -0.94 0.11 20.11
C VAL A 93 -1.53 -0.44 18.82
N LEU A 94 -1.12 -1.65 18.41
CA LEU A 94 -1.60 -2.31 17.20
C LEU A 94 -3.10 -2.62 17.27
N ALA A 95 -3.60 -3.08 18.43
CA ALA A 95 -5.02 -3.33 18.63
C ALA A 95 -5.87 -2.05 18.49
N ARG A 96 -5.43 -0.92 19.09
CA ARG A 96 -6.09 0.39 18.95
C ARG A 96 -6.07 0.89 17.50
N TYR A 97 -4.95 0.72 16.81
CA TYR A 97 -4.81 1.12 15.42
C TYR A 97 -5.72 0.30 14.50
N ARG A 98 -5.73 -1.03 14.67
CA ARG A 98 -6.64 -1.93 13.96
C ARG A 98 -8.10 -1.54 14.16
N LYS A 99 -8.52 -1.29 15.40
CA LYS A 99 -9.89 -0.82 15.70
C LYS A 99 -10.24 0.45 14.93
N THR A 100 -9.32 1.42 14.92
CA THR A 100 -9.49 2.69 14.17
C THR A 100 -9.69 2.42 12.68
N LEU A 101 -8.82 1.61 12.06
CA LEU A 101 -8.95 1.27 10.63
C LEU A 101 -10.27 0.53 10.34
N THR A 102 -10.66 -0.44 11.17
CA THR A 102 -11.92 -1.17 11.01
C THR A 102 -13.12 -0.23 11.03
N GLU A 103 -13.20 0.70 11.99
CA GLU A 103 -14.32 1.66 12.04
C GLU A 103 -14.36 2.58 10.83
N ARG A 104 -13.20 3.07 10.36
CA ARG A 104 -13.12 3.96 9.18
C ARG A 104 -13.50 3.24 7.89
N THR A 105 -13.19 1.95 7.78
CA THR A 105 -13.49 1.16 6.58
C THR A 105 -14.98 0.80 6.46
N LYS A 106 -15.75 0.76 7.56
CA LYS A 106 -17.19 0.41 7.54
C LYS A 106 -18.04 1.25 6.59
N PHE A 107 -17.69 2.53 6.45
CA PHE A 107 -18.41 3.50 5.62
C PHE A 107 -17.53 4.05 4.50
N HIS A 108 -16.55 3.25 4.06
CA HIS A 108 -15.60 3.68 3.05
C HIS A 108 -16.27 3.74 1.67
N LEU A 109 -16.79 4.93 1.35
CA LEU A 109 -17.42 5.29 0.09
C LEU A 109 -16.70 6.53 -0.47
N GLY A 110 -16.53 6.61 -1.80
CA GLY A 110 -15.95 7.77 -2.47
C GLY A 110 -14.58 7.55 -3.13
N TYR A 111 -13.96 6.40 -2.92
CA TYR A 111 -12.76 5.98 -3.66
C TYR A 111 -12.94 4.55 -4.20
N PRO A 112 -12.54 4.27 -5.46
CA PRO A 112 -12.78 2.98 -6.13
C PRO A 112 -11.75 1.92 -5.69
N TYR A 113 -11.63 1.67 -4.39
CA TYR A 113 -10.76 0.62 -3.87
C TYR A 113 -11.54 -0.68 -3.70
N ASN A 114 -10.91 -1.79 -4.07
CA ASN A 114 -11.31 -3.08 -3.53
C ASN A 114 -10.87 -3.12 -2.06
N LEU A 115 -11.81 -3.37 -1.15
CA LEU A 115 -11.56 -3.39 0.29
C LEU A 115 -11.54 -4.82 0.86
N ASP A 116 -11.83 -5.82 0.01
CA ASP A 116 -11.85 -7.22 0.39
C ASP A 116 -10.45 -7.84 0.18
N PHE A 117 -9.57 -7.61 1.17
CA PHE A 117 -8.20 -8.15 1.18
C PHE A 117 -8.12 -9.37 2.09
N ASP A 118 -7.87 -10.54 1.50
CA ASP A 118 -7.46 -11.75 2.21
C ASP A 118 -6.16 -12.29 1.63
N TYR A 119 -5.09 -12.22 2.42
CA TYR A 119 -3.78 -12.73 2.03
C TYR A 119 -3.64 -14.24 2.23
N GLY A 120 -4.54 -14.90 2.96
CA GLY A 120 -4.61 -16.36 3.18
C GLY A 120 -3.32 -17.14 2.89
N ALA A 121 -3.28 -17.79 1.73
CA ALA A 121 -2.17 -18.63 1.26
C ALA A 121 -0.82 -17.90 1.07
N LEU A 122 -0.85 -16.58 0.84
CA LEU A 122 0.34 -15.73 0.65
C LEU A 122 0.92 -15.20 1.97
N SER A 123 0.23 -15.36 3.11
CA SER A 123 0.68 -14.85 4.41
C SER A 123 2.10 -15.30 4.77
N HIS A 124 2.43 -16.57 4.50
CA HIS A 124 3.75 -17.13 4.76
C HIS A 124 4.87 -16.54 3.89
N LEU A 125 4.54 -15.88 2.78
CA LEU A 125 5.54 -15.25 1.91
C LEU A 125 6.07 -13.93 2.49
N GLN A 126 5.37 -13.34 3.46
CA GLN A 126 5.75 -12.06 4.08
C GLN A 126 7.02 -12.14 4.93
N HIS A 127 7.52 -13.35 5.23
CA HIS A 127 8.79 -13.57 5.93
C HIS A 127 10.02 -13.43 5.03
N PHE A 128 9.84 -13.30 3.71
CA PHE A 128 10.93 -13.16 2.75
C PHE A 128 11.02 -11.73 2.22
N SER A 129 12.23 -11.23 2.03
CA SER A 129 12.47 -9.96 1.33
C SER A 129 12.41 -10.20 -0.18
N ILE A 130 11.20 -10.42 -0.70
CA ILE A 130 10.99 -10.67 -2.13
C ILE A 130 11.21 -9.37 -2.90
N ASN A 131 12.08 -9.41 -3.90
CA ASN A 131 12.39 -8.25 -4.73
C ASN A 131 12.52 -8.65 -6.21
N ASN A 132 11.64 -8.12 -7.06
CA ASN A 132 11.69 -8.28 -8.51
C ASN A 132 12.66 -7.28 -9.14
N LEU A 133 13.95 -7.41 -8.81
CA LEU A 133 14.97 -6.50 -9.30
C LEU A 133 15.19 -6.64 -10.80
N GLY A 134 14.96 -5.55 -11.53
CA GLY A 134 15.29 -5.42 -12.96
C GLY A 134 14.12 -5.77 -13.88
N ASP A 135 14.46 -6.14 -15.11
CA ASP A 135 13.48 -6.48 -16.14
C ASP A 135 12.82 -7.85 -15.86
N PRO A 136 11.48 -7.97 -15.95
CA PRO A 136 10.77 -9.22 -15.67
C PRO A 136 11.15 -10.41 -16.58
N PHE A 137 11.61 -10.13 -17.81
CA PHE A 137 11.97 -11.12 -18.83
C PHE A 137 13.46 -11.43 -18.86
N ILE A 138 14.29 -10.69 -18.12
CA ILE A 138 15.72 -10.93 -18.00
C ILE A 138 16.01 -11.62 -16.66
N GLU A 139 16.91 -12.60 -16.69
CA GLU A 139 17.37 -13.23 -15.46
C GLU A 139 18.20 -12.25 -14.62
N SER A 140 17.74 -11.98 -13.40
CA SER A 140 18.47 -11.18 -12.41
C SER A 140 19.28 -12.06 -11.47
N ASN A 141 20.37 -11.50 -10.98
CA ASN A 141 21.30 -12.11 -10.03
C ASN A 141 20.73 -12.22 -8.60
N TYR A 142 19.56 -11.64 -8.33
CA TYR A 142 18.89 -11.74 -7.03
C TYR A 142 17.93 -12.92 -7.03
N GLY A 143 18.17 -13.89 -6.14
CA GLY A 143 17.45 -15.17 -6.11
C GLY A 143 16.12 -15.18 -5.36
N VAL A 144 15.81 -14.15 -4.56
CA VAL A 144 14.57 -14.08 -3.77
C VAL A 144 13.56 -13.19 -4.50
N HIS A 145 12.92 -13.71 -5.54
CA HIS A 145 12.04 -12.93 -6.41
C HIS A 145 10.75 -13.69 -6.78
N SER A 146 9.75 -12.94 -7.23
CA SER A 146 8.43 -13.42 -7.69
C SER A 146 8.22 -13.23 -9.21
N ARG A 147 9.26 -12.94 -9.99
CA ARG A 147 9.18 -12.68 -11.45
C ARG A 147 8.33 -13.69 -12.25
N GLN A 148 8.31 -14.97 -11.87
CA GLN A 148 7.44 -15.97 -12.50
C GLN A 148 5.94 -15.62 -12.37
N PHE A 149 5.52 -15.12 -11.20
CA PHE A 149 4.16 -14.65 -10.96
C PHE A 149 3.89 -13.36 -11.72
N GLU A 150 4.82 -12.41 -11.70
CA GLU A 150 4.72 -11.15 -12.45
C GLU A 150 4.56 -11.41 -13.96
N VAL A 151 5.42 -12.23 -14.57
CA VAL A 151 5.29 -12.61 -15.99
C VAL A 151 3.98 -13.37 -16.24
N GLY A 152 3.51 -14.18 -15.28
CA GLY A 152 2.21 -14.85 -15.36
C GLY A 152 1.03 -13.86 -15.43
N VAL A 153 1.05 -12.81 -14.60
CA VAL A 153 0.04 -11.73 -14.60
C VAL A 153 0.11 -10.93 -15.90
N LEU A 154 1.32 -10.56 -16.34
CA LEU A 154 1.50 -9.86 -17.62
C LEU A 154 0.95 -10.66 -18.80
N ASN A 155 1.24 -11.97 -18.84
CA ASN A 155 0.69 -12.87 -19.85
C ASN A 155 -0.85 -12.93 -19.80
N TRP A 156 -1.45 -12.82 -18.61
CA TRP A 156 -2.90 -12.80 -18.46
C TRP A 156 -3.51 -11.53 -19.05
N PHE A 157 -2.95 -10.35 -18.75
CA PHE A 157 -3.39 -9.08 -19.34
C PHE A 157 -3.14 -9.01 -20.85
N ALA A 158 -2.00 -9.49 -21.35
CA ALA A 158 -1.73 -9.57 -22.78
C ALA A 158 -2.82 -10.38 -23.51
N ARG A 159 -3.24 -11.52 -22.96
CA ARG A 159 -4.37 -12.28 -23.50
C ARG A 159 -5.69 -11.54 -23.42
N LEU A 160 -5.95 -10.83 -22.31
CA LEU A 160 -7.17 -10.04 -22.14
C LEU A 160 -7.30 -8.92 -23.17
N TRP A 161 -6.17 -8.35 -23.61
CA TRP A 161 -6.10 -7.29 -24.62
C TRP A 161 -5.75 -7.79 -26.02
N GLU A 162 -5.75 -9.11 -26.24
CA GLU A 162 -5.46 -9.72 -27.55
C GLU A 162 -4.09 -9.33 -28.13
N ILE A 163 -3.08 -9.18 -27.27
CA ILE A 163 -1.69 -8.91 -27.67
C ILE A 163 -0.91 -10.22 -27.73
N GLU A 164 -0.20 -10.46 -28.83
CA GLU A 164 0.65 -11.63 -28.99
C GLU A 164 1.81 -11.64 -27.98
N LYS A 165 2.22 -12.84 -27.55
CA LYS A 165 3.19 -12.97 -26.44
C LYS A 165 4.56 -12.33 -26.69
N ASN A 166 4.93 -12.19 -27.95
CA ASN A 166 6.19 -11.59 -28.41
C ASN A 166 6.04 -10.11 -28.81
N GLU A 167 4.86 -9.52 -28.64
CA GLU A 167 4.55 -8.15 -29.05
C GLU A 167 4.27 -7.21 -27.87
N TYR A 168 4.46 -7.67 -26.64
CA TYR A 168 4.32 -6.84 -25.44
C TYR A 168 5.60 -6.83 -24.62
N TRP A 169 5.81 -5.70 -23.93
CA TRP A 169 6.75 -5.56 -22.84
C TRP A 169 6.07 -4.77 -21.73
N GLY A 170 6.37 -5.10 -20.48
CA GLY A 170 5.81 -4.42 -19.31
C GLY A 170 6.29 -5.03 -18.01
N TYR A 171 5.92 -4.40 -16.90
CA TYR A 171 6.21 -4.82 -15.53
C TYR A 171 5.04 -4.44 -14.62
N ILE A 172 4.98 -5.03 -13.42
CA ILE A 172 3.94 -4.71 -12.44
C ILE A 172 4.33 -3.44 -11.67
N THR A 173 3.47 -2.42 -11.74
CA THR A 173 3.67 -1.15 -11.03
C THR A 173 3.07 -1.18 -9.63
N ASN A 174 3.54 -0.31 -8.75
CA ASN A 174 2.98 -0.13 -7.41
C ASN A 174 1.62 0.59 -7.44
N CYS A 175 1.40 1.47 -8.43
CA CYS A 175 0.12 2.13 -8.63
C CYS A 175 -0.09 2.63 -10.07
N GLY A 176 -1.28 3.14 -10.35
CA GLY A 176 -1.61 3.74 -11.65
C GLY A 176 -0.79 5.01 -11.97
N THR A 177 -0.40 5.79 -10.96
CA THR A 177 0.44 6.98 -11.16
C THR A 177 1.79 6.62 -11.76
N GLU A 178 2.45 5.59 -11.22
CA GLU A 178 3.71 5.07 -11.75
C GLU A 178 3.54 4.57 -13.18
N GLY A 179 2.48 3.79 -13.45
CA GLY A 179 2.19 3.31 -14.81
C GLY A 179 1.98 4.44 -15.82
N ASN A 180 1.24 5.48 -15.44
CA ASN A 180 1.03 6.66 -16.28
C ASN A 180 2.32 7.44 -16.53
N LEU A 181 3.12 7.67 -15.47
CA LEU A 181 4.42 8.34 -15.59
C LEU A 181 5.36 7.56 -16.50
N HIS A 182 5.39 6.23 -16.34
CA HIS A 182 6.20 5.36 -17.19
C HIS A 182 5.73 5.40 -18.64
N GLY A 183 4.42 5.31 -18.90
CA GLY A 183 3.86 5.41 -20.26
C GLY A 183 4.20 6.74 -20.94
N ILE A 184 4.10 7.86 -20.22
CA ILE A 184 4.52 9.17 -20.71
C ILE A 184 6.02 9.19 -21.02
N LEU A 185 6.85 8.69 -20.10
CA LEU A 185 8.30 8.65 -20.27
C LEU A 185 8.70 7.86 -21.53
N VAL A 186 8.14 6.66 -21.71
CA VAL A 186 8.39 5.82 -22.89
C VAL A 186 7.88 6.50 -24.16
N GLY A 187 6.70 7.11 -24.12
CA GLY A 187 6.14 7.87 -25.24
C GLY A 187 7.04 9.02 -25.68
N LEU A 188 7.56 9.80 -24.72
CA LEU A 188 8.48 10.92 -24.97
C LEU A 188 9.87 10.47 -25.44
N ALA A 189 10.34 9.31 -24.98
CA ALA A 189 11.60 8.75 -25.45
C ALA A 189 11.49 8.18 -26.87
N SER A 190 10.34 7.59 -27.20
CA SER A 190 10.10 6.94 -28.50
C SER A 190 9.74 7.93 -29.60
N PHE A 191 9.03 8.99 -29.26
CA PHE A 191 8.65 10.07 -30.17
C PHE A 191 9.20 11.37 -29.60
N SER A 192 9.95 12.16 -30.39
CA SER A 192 10.42 13.50 -30.02
C SER A 192 9.26 14.50 -29.91
N MET A 193 8.29 14.20 -29.06
CA MET A 193 7.05 14.94 -28.85
C MET A 193 7.30 16.04 -27.82
N GLU A 194 6.96 17.27 -28.20
CA GLU A 194 7.16 18.46 -27.37
C GLU A 194 5.98 18.72 -26.41
N PHE A 195 4.82 18.09 -26.65
CA PHE A 195 3.59 18.29 -25.88
C PHE A 195 2.84 16.97 -25.61
N SER A 196 2.18 16.89 -24.44
CA SER A 196 1.28 15.81 -24.04
C SER A 196 -0.07 16.40 -23.58
N TYR A 197 -1.16 15.68 -23.82
CA TYR A 197 -2.53 16.11 -23.48
C TYR A 197 -3.15 15.13 -22.49
N ILE A 198 -3.77 15.65 -21.43
CA ILE A 198 -4.60 14.90 -20.48
C ILE A 198 -5.95 15.61 -20.32
N SER A 199 -7.02 14.85 -20.07
CA SER A 199 -8.34 15.42 -19.80
C SER A 199 -8.41 15.99 -18.38
N ASN A 200 -9.06 17.14 -18.21
CA ASN A 200 -9.45 17.61 -16.89
C ASN A 200 -10.61 16.76 -16.36
N ILE A 201 -10.45 16.20 -15.17
CA ILE A 201 -11.52 15.57 -14.41
C ILE A 201 -12.00 16.63 -13.41
N ASN A 202 -13.22 17.14 -13.61
CA ASN A 202 -13.92 18.01 -12.64
C ASN A 202 -15.00 17.19 -11.95
#